data_AF-A0A117KWD0-F1
#
_entry.id   AF-A0A117KWD0-F1
#
_cell.length_a   1.000
_cell.length_b   1.000
_cell.length_c   1.000
_cell.angle_alpha   90.00
_cell.angle_beta   90.00
_cell.angle_gamma   90.00
#
_symmetry.space_group_name_H-M   'P 1'
#
loop_
_entity.id
_entity.type
_entity.pdbx_description
1 polymer ?
#
loop_
_entity_poly.entity_id
_entity_poly.type
_entity_poly.pdbx_seq_one_letter_code
_entity_poly.pdbx_strand_id
1 'polypeptide(L)'
;MLVSIIAGKQMAEEIRKALADAGDIVFEHIGKLDSESVKEIFYSASRVSSEVLIVDLDVFLGKEIISALQSFRIARPGTRIIVIAPERKPGDEIISSIVGLGIYDIAAEEKESNWSEIIRNILLSPPATYAQAARWHTGQFLNASIQAKERVIIEERPAGIVTIAVSATAHGIGCTHSALSIASFLARLGHSTAVIEDSQRPVFSFLCSVLKAKEGKVEGSYTVHGIDIFPVDESRNNGNWNYDMLLKKIKAGQYEYVVRDLGVLDSARKKEMYRADIAFIVASAAKWRWHEIIDRIDFDFDIIFPLALQSDVEEISFYAGIKGTALSYCPNPFARENDFIFLKLLAPVLPSRKKKKSLFGISLF
;
A
#
# COMPACT_ATOMS: atom_id res chain seq x y z
N MET A 1 -16.06 -25.63 -11.29
CA MET A 1 -14.79 -25.09 -10.78
C MET A 1 -13.69 -26.08 -11.10
N LEU A 2 -12.64 -25.69 -11.81
CA LEU A 2 -11.51 -26.58 -12.13
C LEU A 2 -10.48 -26.59 -11.01
N VAL A 3 -10.21 -27.74 -10.41
CA VAL A 3 -9.37 -27.87 -9.21
C VAL A 3 -8.16 -28.76 -9.48
N SER A 4 -6.98 -28.30 -9.08
CA SER A 4 -5.77 -29.12 -8.98
C SER A 4 -5.55 -29.51 -7.52
N ILE A 5 -5.17 -30.76 -7.28
CA ILE A 5 -4.90 -31.25 -5.92
C ILE A 5 -3.49 -31.84 -5.80
N ILE A 6 -2.80 -31.51 -4.72
CA ILE A 6 -1.55 -32.15 -4.29
C ILE A 6 -1.75 -32.51 -2.82
N ALA A 7 -2.08 -33.77 -2.53
CA ALA A 7 -2.54 -34.16 -1.21
C ALA A 7 -2.11 -35.56 -0.77
N GLY A 8 -2.04 -35.80 0.55
CA GLY A 8 -1.93 -37.15 1.08
C GLY A 8 -3.20 -37.96 0.80
N LYS A 9 -3.11 -39.29 0.83
CA LYS A 9 -4.23 -40.19 0.50
C LYS A 9 -5.51 -39.90 1.28
N GLN A 10 -5.39 -39.67 2.59
CA GLN A 10 -6.54 -39.37 3.44
C GLN A 10 -7.14 -37.99 3.15
N MET A 11 -6.31 -36.96 3.00
CA MET A 11 -6.76 -35.60 2.70
C MET A 11 -7.38 -35.50 1.30
N ALA A 12 -6.88 -36.26 0.32
CA ALA A 12 -7.45 -36.33 -1.02
C ALA A 12 -8.91 -36.81 -1.01
N GLU A 13 -9.25 -37.80 -0.18
CA GLU A 13 -10.64 -38.25 -0.01
C GLU A 13 -11.53 -37.17 0.61
N GLU A 14 -11.03 -36.42 1.59
CA GLU A 14 -11.76 -35.30 2.19
C GLU A 14 -11.97 -34.15 1.19
N ILE A 15 -10.97 -33.84 0.36
CA ILE A 15 -11.09 -32.89 -0.75
C ILE A 15 -12.14 -33.36 -1.76
N ARG A 16 -12.14 -34.64 -2.15
CA ARG A 16 -13.13 -35.22 -3.08
C ARG A 16 -14.54 -35.11 -2.54
N LYS A 17 -14.75 -35.42 -1.25
CA LYS A 17 -16.05 -35.23 -0.58
C LYS A 17 -16.48 -33.75 -0.59
N ALA A 18 -15.54 -32.82 -0.36
CA ALA A 18 -15.83 -31.38 -0.39
C ALA A 18 -16.23 -30.88 -1.79
N LEU A 19 -15.74 -31.53 -2.85
CA LEU A 19 -15.92 -31.15 -4.25
C LEU A 19 -17.11 -31.84 -4.95
N ALA A 20 -17.75 -32.83 -4.32
CA ALA A 20 -18.70 -33.76 -4.96
C ALA A 20 -19.77 -33.11 -5.86
N ASP A 21 -20.21 -31.89 -5.55
CA ASP A 21 -21.24 -31.15 -6.31
C ASP A 21 -20.75 -29.81 -6.89
N ALA A 22 -19.46 -29.47 -6.76
CA ALA A 22 -18.98 -28.09 -6.91
C ALA A 22 -17.73 -27.91 -7.80
N GLY A 23 -17.00 -28.97 -8.13
CA GLY A 23 -15.80 -28.83 -8.97
C GLY A 23 -15.28 -30.13 -9.58
N ASP A 24 -14.57 -29.96 -10.70
CA ASP A 24 -13.93 -31.02 -11.45
C ASP A 24 -12.43 -31.01 -11.15
N ILE A 25 -11.87 -32.16 -10.80
CA ILE A 25 -10.43 -32.32 -10.59
C ILE A 25 -9.75 -32.44 -11.95
N VAL A 26 -8.90 -31.48 -12.30
CA VAL A 26 -8.19 -31.42 -13.59
C VAL A 26 -6.73 -31.88 -13.51
N PHE A 27 -6.19 -31.90 -12.30
CA PHE A 27 -4.85 -32.41 -12.00
C PHE A 27 -4.84 -32.98 -10.59
N GLU A 28 -4.22 -34.14 -10.42
CA GLU A 28 -4.02 -34.71 -9.08
C GLU A 28 -2.64 -35.32 -8.92
N HIS A 29 -2.05 -35.06 -7.76
CA HIS A 29 -0.98 -35.84 -7.19
C HIS A 29 -1.41 -36.33 -5.80
N ILE A 30 -1.41 -37.66 -5.60
CA ILE A 30 -1.79 -38.29 -4.34
C ILE A 30 -0.61 -39.11 -3.82
N GLY A 31 -0.01 -38.70 -2.71
CA GLY A 31 1.17 -39.36 -2.16
C GLY A 31 2.09 -38.41 -1.40
N LYS A 32 3.16 -38.96 -0.81
CA LYS A 32 4.26 -38.16 -0.25
C LYS A 32 5.22 -37.77 -1.37
N LEU A 33 5.85 -36.61 -1.25
CA LEU A 33 6.86 -36.12 -2.19
C LEU A 33 8.22 -35.99 -1.50
N ASP A 34 9.25 -36.50 -2.17
CA ASP A 34 10.64 -36.17 -1.85
C ASP A 34 11.00 -34.76 -2.37
N SER A 35 12.12 -34.22 -1.90
CA SER A 35 12.59 -32.87 -2.23
C SER A 35 12.81 -32.64 -3.73
N GLU A 36 13.20 -33.68 -4.48
CA GLU A 36 13.50 -33.58 -5.91
C GLU A 36 12.21 -33.51 -6.74
N SER A 37 11.21 -34.30 -6.37
CA SER A 37 9.94 -34.43 -7.08
C SER A 37 9.00 -33.23 -6.88
N VAL A 38 9.16 -32.44 -5.81
CA VAL A 38 8.27 -31.30 -5.52
C VAL A 38 8.17 -30.34 -6.72
N LYS A 39 9.31 -29.93 -7.28
CA LYS A 39 9.34 -28.93 -8.36
C LYS A 39 8.67 -29.47 -9.63
N GLU A 40 8.88 -30.74 -9.96
CA GLU A 40 8.33 -31.38 -11.16
C GLU A 40 6.80 -31.48 -11.09
N ILE A 41 6.25 -31.83 -9.92
CA ILE A 41 4.81 -31.90 -9.71
C ILE A 41 4.17 -30.51 -9.82
N PHE A 42 4.75 -29.48 -9.18
CA PHE A 42 4.22 -28.11 -9.30
C PHE A 42 4.36 -27.57 -10.73
N TYR A 43 5.43 -27.91 -11.45
CA TYR A 43 5.57 -27.57 -12.86
C TYR A 43 4.48 -28.23 -13.71
N SER A 44 4.20 -29.51 -13.48
CA SER A 44 3.13 -30.25 -14.17
C SER A 44 1.75 -29.66 -13.86
N ALA A 45 1.46 -29.38 -12.59
CA ALA A 45 0.23 -28.70 -12.17
C ALA A 45 0.09 -27.34 -12.86
N SER A 46 1.18 -26.58 -13.00
CA SER A 46 1.16 -25.26 -13.65
C SER A 46 0.82 -25.31 -15.14
N ARG A 47 0.99 -26.46 -15.81
CA ARG A 47 0.61 -26.64 -17.23
C ARG A 47 -0.89 -26.85 -17.41
N VAL A 48 -1.60 -27.24 -16.35
CA VAL A 48 -3.04 -27.44 -16.36
C VAL A 48 -3.76 -26.16 -15.94
N SER A 49 -4.82 -25.78 -16.66
CA SER A 49 -5.63 -24.62 -16.29
C SER A 49 -6.56 -25.01 -15.14
N SER A 50 -6.28 -24.52 -13.94
CA SER A 50 -7.12 -24.69 -12.75
C SER A 50 -7.41 -23.34 -12.10
N GLU A 51 -8.64 -23.20 -11.61
CA GLU A 51 -9.10 -22.01 -10.87
C GLU A 51 -8.60 -22.07 -9.42
N VAL A 52 -8.48 -23.28 -8.87
CA VAL A 52 -8.02 -23.53 -7.50
C VAL A 52 -6.92 -24.61 -7.50
N LEU A 53 -5.86 -24.38 -6.74
CA LEU A 53 -4.88 -25.39 -6.35
C LEU A 53 -5.03 -25.65 -4.84
N ILE A 54 -5.26 -26.89 -4.44
CA ILE A 54 -5.30 -27.32 -3.04
C ILE A 54 -4.04 -28.12 -2.73
N VAL A 55 -3.31 -27.71 -1.70
CA VAL A 55 -2.01 -28.28 -1.32
C VAL A 55 -2.03 -28.68 0.14
N ASP A 56 -1.82 -29.97 0.42
CA ASP A 56 -1.61 -30.51 1.76
C ASP A 56 -0.12 -30.47 2.12
N LEU A 57 0.24 -29.73 3.17
CA LEU A 57 1.63 -29.59 3.59
C LEU A 57 2.24 -30.87 4.16
N ASP A 58 1.40 -31.79 4.66
CA ASP A 58 1.91 -33.06 5.16
C ASP A 58 2.47 -33.92 4.02
N VAL A 59 2.23 -33.58 2.74
CA VAL A 59 2.84 -34.26 1.59
C VAL A 59 4.36 -34.08 1.54
N PHE A 60 4.88 -32.97 2.06
CA PHE A 60 6.28 -32.56 1.87
C PHE A 60 7.11 -32.82 3.13
N LEU A 61 8.38 -33.16 2.93
CA LEU A 61 9.33 -33.42 4.03
C LEU A 61 10.18 -32.20 4.42
N GLY A 62 10.27 -31.18 3.56
CA GLY A 62 11.18 -30.05 3.73
C GLY A 62 10.62 -28.70 3.29
N LYS A 63 11.51 -27.69 3.18
CA LYS A 63 11.19 -26.29 2.89
C LYS A 63 11.05 -26.00 1.38
N GLU A 64 11.28 -26.99 0.52
CA GLU A 64 11.25 -26.89 -0.95
C GLU A 64 9.88 -26.43 -1.46
N ILE A 65 8.82 -26.75 -0.71
CA ILE A 65 7.45 -26.33 -0.97
C ILE A 65 7.31 -24.81 -1.15
N ILE A 66 8.11 -24.00 -0.42
CA ILE A 66 8.08 -22.54 -0.55
C ILE A 66 8.51 -22.14 -1.97
N SER A 67 9.64 -22.67 -2.45
CA SER A 67 10.15 -22.37 -3.79
C SER A 67 9.25 -22.89 -4.91
N ALA A 68 8.59 -24.03 -4.70
CA ALA A 68 7.66 -24.62 -5.64
C ALA A 68 6.36 -23.81 -5.75
N LEU A 69 5.79 -23.39 -4.60
CA LEU A 69 4.63 -22.51 -4.55
C LEU A 69 4.91 -21.14 -5.15
N GLN A 70 6.10 -20.57 -4.91
CA GLN A 70 6.52 -19.31 -5.54
C GLN A 70 6.54 -19.44 -7.07
N SER A 71 7.16 -20.50 -7.58
CA SER A 71 7.27 -20.74 -9.03
C SER A 71 5.89 -20.96 -9.66
N PHE A 72 5.02 -21.73 -8.99
CA PHE A 72 3.64 -21.92 -9.44
C PHE A 72 2.84 -20.61 -9.45
N ARG A 73 2.95 -19.79 -8.39
CA ARG A 73 2.28 -18.49 -8.29
C ARG A 73 2.69 -17.53 -9.41
N ILE A 74 3.96 -17.53 -9.79
CA ILE A 74 4.47 -16.75 -10.93
C ILE A 74 3.85 -17.24 -12.25
N ALA A 75 3.79 -18.56 -12.46
CA ALA A 75 3.20 -19.15 -13.67
C ALA A 75 1.67 -18.99 -13.75
N ARG A 76 0.99 -18.96 -12.59
CA ARG A 76 -0.47 -18.92 -12.46
C ARG A 76 -0.89 -17.84 -11.43
N PRO A 77 -0.75 -16.55 -11.77
CA PRO A 77 -1.04 -15.46 -10.83
C PRO A 77 -2.52 -15.41 -10.40
N GLY A 78 -3.44 -15.83 -11.28
CA GLY A 78 -4.89 -15.82 -11.02
C GLY A 78 -5.45 -17.07 -10.33
N THR A 79 -4.68 -18.15 -10.17
CA THR A 79 -5.16 -19.38 -9.53
C THR A 79 -5.21 -19.20 -8.01
N ARG A 80 -6.37 -19.45 -7.37
CA ARG A 80 -6.48 -19.44 -5.90
C ARG A 80 -5.69 -20.62 -5.34
N ILE A 81 -4.86 -20.41 -4.32
CA ILE A 81 -4.09 -21.49 -3.68
C ILE A 81 -4.61 -21.65 -2.26
N ILE A 82 -5.06 -22.86 -1.93
CA ILE A 82 -5.51 -23.26 -0.59
C ILE A 82 -4.48 -24.20 -0.01
N VAL A 83 -3.97 -23.87 1.17
CA VAL A 83 -2.98 -24.66 1.88
C VAL A 83 -3.64 -25.32 3.08
N ILE A 84 -3.59 -26.65 3.09
CA ILE A 84 -4.03 -27.48 4.20
C ILE A 84 -2.78 -27.81 5.02
N ALA A 85 -2.81 -27.45 6.29
CA ALA A 85 -1.68 -27.48 7.19
C ALA A 85 -2.11 -28.03 8.55
N PRO A 86 -2.51 -29.32 8.66
CA PRO A 86 -3.04 -29.88 9.89
C PRO A 86 -2.08 -29.69 11.05
N GLU A 87 -2.61 -29.36 12.23
CA GLU A 87 -1.86 -29.18 13.50
C GLU A 87 -0.79 -28.07 13.51
N ARG A 88 -0.61 -27.32 12.42
CA ARG A 88 0.32 -26.18 12.39
C ARG A 88 -0.20 -25.04 13.26
N LYS A 89 0.70 -24.31 13.91
CA LYS A 89 0.37 -23.22 14.84
C LYS A 89 0.97 -21.89 14.37
N PRO A 90 0.36 -20.74 14.75
CA PRO A 90 0.95 -19.42 14.60
C PRO A 90 2.45 -19.38 14.98
N GLY A 91 3.27 -18.79 14.13
CA GLY A 91 4.73 -18.80 14.26
C GLY A 91 5.44 -19.91 13.50
N ASP A 92 4.72 -20.82 12.82
CA ASP A 92 5.34 -21.78 11.90
C ASP A 92 6.06 -21.08 10.74
N GLU A 93 7.36 -21.34 10.58
CA GLU A 93 8.21 -20.69 9.58
C GLU A 93 7.80 -20.96 8.13
N ILE A 94 7.31 -22.18 7.85
CA ILE A 94 6.88 -22.58 6.51
C ILE A 94 5.59 -21.85 6.18
N ILE A 95 4.62 -21.83 7.10
CA ILE A 95 3.36 -21.12 6.89
C ILE A 95 3.60 -19.61 6.77
N SER A 96 4.45 -19.02 7.62
CA SER A 96 4.82 -17.60 7.56
C SER A 96 5.42 -17.24 6.19
N SER A 97 6.27 -18.11 5.64
CA SER A 97 6.85 -17.95 4.30
C SER A 97 5.80 -18.08 3.20
N ILE A 98 4.86 -19.02 3.32
CA ILE A 98 3.73 -19.19 2.40
C ILE A 98 2.83 -17.95 2.39
N VAL A 99 2.56 -17.34 3.55
CA VAL A 99 1.83 -16.07 3.63
C VAL A 99 2.59 -14.96 2.90
N GLY A 100 3.92 -14.91 3.04
CA GLY A 100 4.77 -13.98 2.29
C GLY A 100 4.69 -14.12 0.76
N LEU A 101 4.24 -15.26 0.25
CA LEU A 101 3.99 -15.51 -1.18
C LEU A 101 2.60 -15.05 -1.65
N GLY A 102 1.81 -14.43 -0.78
CA GLY A 102 0.44 -14.01 -1.09
C GLY A 102 -0.57 -15.17 -1.04
N ILE A 103 -0.28 -16.24 -0.30
CA ILE A 103 -1.16 -17.40 -0.13
C ILE A 103 -1.80 -17.31 1.26
N TYR A 104 -3.10 -17.04 1.29
CA TYR A 104 -3.79 -16.67 2.53
C TYR A 104 -4.85 -17.68 2.98
N ASP A 105 -5.39 -18.48 2.05
CA ASP A 105 -6.33 -19.55 2.38
C ASP A 105 -5.57 -20.71 3.03
N ILE A 106 -5.35 -20.60 4.35
CA ILE A 106 -4.62 -21.59 5.14
C ILE A 106 -5.54 -22.20 6.18
N ALA A 107 -5.78 -23.50 6.07
CA ALA A 107 -6.56 -24.28 7.01
C ALA A 107 -5.63 -25.12 7.88
N ALA A 108 -5.70 -24.94 9.19
CA ALA A 108 -4.80 -25.61 10.14
C ALA A 108 -5.54 -26.04 11.39
N GLU A 109 -6.53 -26.88 11.18
CA GLU A 109 -7.30 -27.50 12.26
C GLU A 109 -6.61 -28.79 12.72
N GLU A 110 -7.17 -29.42 13.76
CA GLU A 110 -6.71 -30.72 14.24
C GLU A 110 -6.93 -31.80 13.17
N LYS A 111 -6.09 -32.85 13.14
CA LYS A 111 -6.18 -33.91 12.12
C LYS A 111 -7.52 -34.62 12.06
N GLU A 112 -8.21 -34.71 13.20
CA GLU A 112 -9.51 -35.38 13.34
C GLU A 112 -10.71 -34.48 12.98
N SER A 113 -10.45 -33.22 12.62
CA SER A 113 -11.49 -32.26 12.24
C SER A 113 -12.23 -32.70 10.97
N ASN A 114 -13.45 -32.17 10.78
CA ASN A 114 -14.22 -32.42 9.56
C ASN A 114 -13.64 -31.64 8.36
N TRP A 115 -12.55 -32.16 7.80
CA TRP A 115 -11.82 -31.51 6.70
C TRP A 115 -12.66 -31.32 5.44
N SER A 116 -13.54 -32.26 5.10
CA SER A 116 -14.46 -32.07 3.97
C SER A 116 -15.34 -30.83 4.12
N GLU A 117 -15.86 -30.56 5.31
CA GLU A 117 -16.67 -29.37 5.60
C GLU A 117 -15.82 -28.10 5.63
N ILE A 118 -14.63 -28.15 6.25
CA ILE A 118 -13.69 -27.02 6.30
C ILE A 118 -13.29 -26.58 4.89
N ILE A 119 -12.88 -27.53 4.04
CA ILE A 119 -12.46 -27.28 2.66
C ILE A 119 -13.64 -26.74 1.86
N ARG A 120 -14.84 -27.33 2.01
CA ARG A 120 -16.06 -26.84 1.35
C ARG A 120 -16.36 -25.39 1.74
N ASN A 121 -16.29 -25.06 3.02
CA ASN A 121 -16.53 -23.70 3.51
C ASN A 121 -15.50 -22.70 2.97
N ILE A 122 -14.23 -23.09 2.86
CA ILE A 122 -13.19 -22.25 2.25
C ILE A 122 -13.47 -22.03 0.77
N LEU A 123 -13.79 -23.09 0.02
CA LEU A 123 -14.10 -23.01 -1.41
C LEU A 123 -15.30 -22.10 -1.71
N LEU A 124 -16.36 -22.18 -0.90
CA LEU A 124 -17.56 -21.35 -1.03
C LEU A 124 -17.35 -19.90 -0.54
N SER A 125 -16.34 -19.67 0.29
CA SER A 125 -15.98 -18.34 0.77
C SER A 125 -15.12 -17.60 -0.25
N PRO A 126 -15.17 -16.25 -0.28
CA PRO A 126 -14.17 -15.45 -0.98
C PRO A 126 -12.75 -15.83 -0.52
N PRO A 127 -11.72 -15.69 -1.38
CA PRO A 127 -10.32 -15.92 -0.99
C PRO A 127 -9.96 -15.19 0.29
N ALA A 128 -9.28 -15.89 1.20
CA ALA A 128 -8.83 -15.31 2.45
C ALA A 128 -7.90 -14.11 2.18
N THR A 129 -7.92 -13.18 3.12
CA THR A 129 -7.11 -11.95 3.07
C THR A 129 -5.83 -12.11 3.87
N TYR A 130 -4.83 -11.26 3.60
CA TYR A 130 -3.62 -11.20 4.43
C TYR A 130 -3.95 -11.04 5.92
N ALA A 131 -4.96 -10.24 6.28
CA ALA A 131 -5.34 -10.03 7.68
C ALA A 131 -5.78 -11.33 8.38
N GLN A 132 -6.49 -12.22 7.68
CA GLN A 132 -6.87 -13.54 8.21
C GLN A 132 -5.65 -14.46 8.35
N ALA A 133 -4.67 -14.30 7.45
CA ALA A 133 -3.43 -15.06 7.46
C ALA A 133 -2.32 -14.46 8.36
N ALA A 134 -2.42 -13.20 8.78
CA ALA A 134 -1.38 -12.49 9.52
C ALA A 134 -1.09 -13.11 10.89
N ARG A 135 -2.08 -13.85 11.45
CA ARG A 135 -1.89 -14.68 12.65
C ARG A 135 -0.68 -15.61 12.51
N TRP A 136 -0.34 -16.05 11.31
CA TRP A 136 0.77 -16.96 11.05
C TRP A 136 2.15 -16.32 11.21
N HIS A 137 2.27 -14.98 11.10
CA HIS A 137 3.55 -14.28 11.26
C HIS A 137 3.97 -14.08 12.72
N THR A 138 3.07 -14.27 13.69
CA THR A 138 3.35 -13.90 15.08
C THR A 138 2.88 -14.96 16.06
N GLY A 139 3.83 -15.63 16.71
CA GLY A 139 3.58 -16.41 17.94
C GLY A 139 3.29 -15.56 19.19
N GLN A 140 2.83 -14.31 19.06
CA GLN A 140 2.67 -13.34 20.17
C GLN A 140 1.41 -12.44 20.11
N PHE A 141 0.36 -12.83 19.39
CA PHE A 141 -0.96 -12.15 19.47
C PHE A 141 -1.99 -12.92 20.33
N LEU A 142 -1.54 -13.65 21.36
CA LEU A 142 -2.43 -14.27 22.35
C LEU A 142 -2.38 -13.48 23.65
N ASN A 143 -3.28 -12.49 23.77
CA ASN A 143 -4.11 -12.23 24.96
C ASN A 143 -4.92 -10.94 24.76
N ALA A 144 -5.95 -11.00 23.93
CA ALA A 144 -7.05 -10.04 23.96
C ALA A 144 -8.32 -10.71 23.42
N SER A 145 -8.82 -11.71 24.15
CA SER A 145 -10.23 -12.09 24.02
C SER A 145 -11.09 -11.06 24.75
N ILE A 146 -12.05 -10.44 24.05
CA ILE A 146 -13.48 -10.36 24.39
C ILE A 146 -14.12 -9.26 23.51
N GLN A 147 -15.02 -9.70 22.62
CA GLN A 147 -16.12 -8.95 22.01
C GLN A 147 -15.85 -7.51 21.52
N ALA A 148 -15.38 -7.40 20.29
CA ALA A 148 -15.78 -6.30 19.42
C ALA A 148 -16.19 -6.88 18.06
N LYS A 149 -17.42 -6.60 17.63
CA LYS A 149 -17.81 -6.73 16.21
C LYS A 149 -16.95 -5.75 15.41
N GLU A 150 -15.72 -6.13 15.10
CA GLU A 150 -14.82 -5.28 14.35
C GLU A 150 -15.16 -5.43 12.88
N ARG A 151 -15.81 -4.39 12.34
CA ARG A 151 -15.96 -4.21 10.90
C ARG A 151 -14.55 -4.14 10.33
N VAL A 152 -14.10 -5.21 9.69
CA VAL A 152 -12.84 -5.25 8.94
C VAL A 152 -12.95 -4.25 7.79
N ILE A 153 -12.35 -3.08 7.97
CA ILE A 153 -12.17 -2.08 6.92
C ILE A 153 -10.92 -2.52 6.16
N ILE A 154 -11.09 -3.09 4.97
CA ILE A 154 -9.99 -3.39 4.06
C ILE A 154 -9.55 -2.05 3.45
N GLU A 155 -8.35 -1.62 3.81
CA GLU A 155 -7.65 -0.48 3.22
C GLU A 155 -6.68 -1.01 2.16
N GLU A 156 -7.02 -0.88 0.87
CA GLU A 156 -6.09 -1.18 -0.23
C GLU A 156 -4.95 -0.15 -0.20
N ARG A 157 -3.75 -0.52 0.28
CA ARG A 157 -2.58 0.37 0.27
C ARG A 157 -1.81 0.25 -1.04
N PRO A 158 -1.28 1.34 -1.62
CA PRO A 158 -0.33 1.27 -2.73
C PRO A 158 0.90 0.42 -2.35
N ALA A 159 1.41 -0.39 -3.27
CA ALA A 159 2.60 -1.20 -3.04
C ALA A 159 3.86 -0.35 -3.13
N GLY A 160 4.65 -0.27 -2.05
CA GLY A 160 5.87 0.54 -1.99
C GLY A 160 5.67 1.89 -1.30
N ILE A 161 6.69 2.74 -1.37
CA ILE A 161 6.64 4.10 -0.81
C ILE A 161 5.88 4.97 -1.80
N VAL A 162 4.81 5.63 -1.36
CA VAL A 162 4.11 6.64 -2.16
C VAL A 162 4.91 7.94 -2.12
N THR A 163 5.23 8.46 -3.29
CA THR A 163 5.97 9.70 -3.49
C THR A 163 5.03 10.82 -3.95
N ILE A 164 5.07 11.95 -3.24
CA ILE A 164 4.24 13.12 -3.54
C ILE A 164 5.17 14.29 -3.83
N ALA A 165 5.17 14.81 -5.06
CA ALA A 165 5.97 15.97 -5.42
C ALA A 165 5.16 17.26 -5.29
N VAL A 166 5.75 18.29 -4.68
CA VAL A 166 5.14 19.62 -4.58
C VAL A 166 6.11 20.64 -5.14
N SER A 167 5.64 21.44 -6.08
CA SER A 167 6.41 22.54 -6.71
C SER A 167 5.53 23.78 -6.82
N ALA A 168 6.09 24.97 -6.93
CA ALA A 168 5.34 26.21 -7.07
C ALA A 168 5.69 26.99 -8.34
N THR A 169 4.74 27.79 -8.84
CA THR A 169 4.94 28.64 -10.01
C THR A 169 5.96 29.75 -9.79
N ALA A 170 6.14 30.16 -8.54
CA ALA A 170 7.06 31.22 -8.14
C ALA A 170 7.36 31.18 -6.64
N HIS A 171 8.32 32.00 -6.22
CA HIS A 171 8.63 32.19 -4.79
C HIS A 171 7.45 32.82 -4.03
N GLY A 172 7.35 32.50 -2.74
CA GLY A 172 6.35 33.07 -1.83
C GLY A 172 4.91 32.61 -2.09
N ILE A 173 4.71 31.57 -2.89
CA ILE A 173 3.39 31.00 -3.21
C ILE A 173 2.94 29.98 -2.14
N GLY A 174 3.88 29.42 -1.36
CA GLY A 174 3.58 28.45 -0.30
C GLY A 174 3.91 26.99 -0.64
N CYS A 175 4.91 26.72 -1.49
CA CYS A 175 5.38 25.35 -1.79
C CYS A 175 5.70 24.55 -0.51
N THR A 176 6.65 25.06 0.27
CA THR A 176 7.08 24.49 1.55
C THR A 176 5.93 24.32 2.53
N HIS A 177 5.04 25.32 2.60
CA HIS A 177 3.85 25.25 3.45
C HIS A 177 2.94 24.09 3.02
N SER A 178 2.59 24.01 1.74
CA SER A 178 1.74 22.94 1.21
C SER A 178 2.38 21.56 1.37
N ALA A 179 3.69 21.42 1.17
CA ALA A 179 4.41 20.17 1.38
C ALA A 179 4.33 19.71 2.85
N LEU A 180 4.57 20.62 3.80
CA LEU A 180 4.41 20.34 5.24
C LEU A 180 2.96 20.03 5.61
N SER A 181 1.97 20.73 5.03
CA SER A 181 0.55 20.46 5.29
C SER A 181 0.09 19.10 4.80
N ILE A 182 0.48 18.71 3.58
CA ILE A 182 0.19 17.39 3.03
C ILE A 182 0.81 16.31 3.92
N ALA A 183 2.08 16.47 4.31
CA ALA A 183 2.77 15.50 5.14
C ALA A 183 2.17 15.40 6.55
N SER A 184 1.78 16.54 7.12
CA SER A 184 1.14 16.59 8.43
C SER A 184 -0.24 15.94 8.42
N PHE A 185 -1.00 16.14 7.35
CA PHE A 185 -2.26 15.43 7.13
C PHE A 185 -2.04 13.91 7.10
N LEU A 186 -1.06 13.42 6.32
CA LEU A 186 -0.76 11.99 6.22
C LEU A 186 -0.30 11.39 7.56
N ALA A 187 0.58 12.07 8.29
CA ALA A 187 1.02 11.64 9.61
C ALA A 187 -0.13 11.58 10.62
N ARG A 188 -1.09 12.52 10.55
CA ARG A 188 -2.31 12.50 11.39
C ARG A 188 -3.24 11.35 11.08
N LEU A 189 -3.24 10.85 9.85
CA LEU A 189 -3.96 9.62 9.48
C LEU A 189 -3.28 8.35 10.01
N GLY A 190 -2.12 8.49 10.67
CA GLY A 190 -1.35 7.38 11.23
C GLY A 190 -0.33 6.79 10.26
N HIS A 191 -0.09 7.45 9.12
CA HIS A 191 0.89 6.96 8.15
C HIS A 191 2.31 7.34 8.53
N SER A 192 3.25 6.44 8.23
CA SER A 192 4.68 6.69 8.36
C SER A 192 5.12 7.66 7.27
N THR A 193 5.33 8.94 7.61
CA THR A 193 5.54 10.02 6.62
C THR A 193 6.87 10.73 6.77
N ALA A 194 7.55 10.97 5.65
CA ALA A 194 8.72 11.83 5.55
C ALA A 194 8.45 13.05 4.66
N VAL A 195 9.16 14.14 4.93
CA VAL A 195 9.28 15.29 4.01
C VAL A 195 10.73 15.52 3.68
N ILE A 196 11.04 15.63 2.39
CA ILE A 196 12.38 15.86 1.89
C ILE A 196 12.43 17.21 1.20
N GLU A 197 13.44 18.00 1.55
CA GLU A 197 13.72 19.27 0.92
C GLU A 197 14.61 19.07 -0.31
N ASP A 198 14.11 19.50 -1.47
CA ASP A 198 14.79 19.59 -2.76
C ASP A 198 14.66 21.02 -3.35
N SER A 199 14.22 21.97 -2.51
CA SER A 199 13.98 23.37 -2.85
C SER A 199 15.27 24.11 -3.17
N GLN A 200 15.22 25.05 -4.12
CA GLN A 200 16.34 25.97 -4.40
C GLN A 200 16.64 26.91 -3.23
N ARG A 201 15.70 27.09 -2.31
CA ARG A 201 15.84 27.94 -1.12
C ARG A 201 15.51 27.10 0.12
N PRO A 202 16.45 26.28 0.59
CA PRO A 202 16.22 25.41 1.73
C PRO A 202 16.00 26.21 3.02
N VAL A 203 15.04 25.77 3.82
CA VAL A 203 14.62 26.38 5.10
C VAL A 203 14.37 25.34 6.18
N PHE A 204 14.32 24.04 5.88
CA PHE A 204 14.01 23.01 6.87
C PHE A 204 15.04 22.91 8.00
N SER A 205 16.32 23.14 7.73
CA SER A 205 17.35 23.18 8.77
C SER A 205 17.05 24.27 9.81
N PHE A 206 16.68 25.47 9.34
CA PHE A 206 16.27 26.57 10.19
C PHE A 206 14.97 26.25 10.95
N LEU A 207 13.97 25.71 10.25
CA LEU A 207 12.70 25.30 10.85
C LEU A 207 12.90 24.29 12.00
N CYS A 208 13.67 23.23 11.75
CA CYS A 208 13.95 22.19 12.75
C CYS A 208 14.67 22.76 13.97
N SER A 209 15.60 23.69 13.75
CA SER A 209 16.30 24.41 14.82
C SER A 209 15.35 25.27 15.66
N VAL A 210 14.49 26.08 15.03
CA VAL A 210 13.51 26.93 15.73
C VAL A 210 12.52 26.10 16.53
N LEU A 211 12.07 24.97 15.97
CA LEU A 211 11.15 24.05 16.63
C LEU A 211 11.83 23.16 17.69
N LYS A 212 13.15 23.24 17.83
CA LYS A 212 13.95 22.35 18.70
C LYS A 212 13.63 20.88 18.45
N ALA A 213 13.54 20.53 17.17
CA ALA A 213 13.19 19.18 16.74
C ALA A 213 14.25 18.18 17.22
N LYS A 214 13.78 16.99 17.59
CA LYS A 214 14.66 15.87 17.96
C LYS A 214 15.10 15.14 16.71
N GLU A 215 16.21 14.40 16.80
CA GLU A 215 16.58 13.44 15.76
C GLU A 215 15.41 12.50 15.48
N GLY A 216 15.19 12.24 14.20
CA GLY A 216 14.14 11.34 13.76
C GLY A 216 14.58 9.88 13.75
N LYS A 217 13.71 9.02 13.22
CA LYS A 217 13.94 7.57 13.24
C LYS A 217 15.07 7.14 12.30
N VAL A 218 15.45 8.00 11.36
CA VAL A 218 16.54 7.77 10.41
C VAL A 218 17.61 8.83 10.61
N GLU A 219 18.88 8.42 10.66
CA GLU A 219 20.00 9.34 10.81
C GLU A 219 19.96 10.46 9.75
N GLY A 220 19.98 11.72 10.21
CA GLY A 220 19.90 12.92 9.36
C GLY A 220 18.48 13.44 9.15
N SER A 221 17.45 12.80 9.71
CA SER A 221 16.11 13.38 9.83
C SER A 221 15.87 14.03 11.20
N TYR A 222 14.87 14.89 11.25
CA TYR A 222 14.35 15.48 12.48
C TYR A 222 12.85 15.24 12.59
N THR A 223 12.37 14.75 13.73
CA THR A 223 10.93 14.51 13.91
C THR A 223 10.23 15.78 14.39
N VAL A 224 9.19 16.17 13.64
CA VAL A 224 8.28 17.28 13.96
C VAL A 224 6.84 16.81 13.75
N HIS A 225 6.01 16.89 14.80
CA HIS A 225 4.59 16.51 14.73
C HIS A 225 4.29 15.13 14.09
N GLY A 226 5.16 14.13 14.34
CA GLY A 226 5.02 12.78 13.80
C GLY A 226 5.50 12.60 12.35
N ILE A 227 6.13 13.63 11.79
CA ILE A 227 6.72 13.65 10.45
C ILE A 227 8.24 13.67 10.62
N ASP A 228 8.95 12.86 9.83
CA ASP A 228 10.41 13.00 9.74
C ASP A 228 10.78 13.95 8.60
N ILE A 229 11.44 15.05 8.95
CA ILE A 229 11.88 16.08 8.03
C ILE A 229 13.36 15.82 7.70
N PHE A 230 13.68 15.79 6.41
CA PHE A 230 15.02 15.69 5.88
C PHE A 230 15.40 17.02 5.21
N PRO A 231 16.11 17.91 5.92
CA PRO A 231 16.64 19.12 5.33
C PRO A 231 17.66 18.84 4.22
N VAL A 232 17.94 19.83 3.37
CA VAL A 232 19.10 19.76 2.48
C VAL A 232 20.38 19.80 3.32
N ASP A 233 21.26 18.82 3.11
CA ASP A 233 22.62 18.89 3.60
C ASP A 233 23.47 19.73 2.64
N GLU A 234 23.56 21.04 2.90
CA GLU A 234 24.32 21.98 2.08
C GLU A 234 25.81 21.59 1.98
N SER A 235 26.35 20.87 2.98
CA SER A 235 27.74 20.42 2.98
C SER A 235 28.02 19.27 2.00
N ARG A 236 26.96 18.60 1.54
CA ARG A 236 27.02 17.46 0.61
C ARG A 236 26.40 17.75 -0.74
N ASN A 237 26.04 19.01 -1.02
CA ASN A 237 25.38 19.37 -2.26
C ASN A 237 26.34 19.22 -3.46
N ASN A 238 26.21 18.09 -4.14
CA ASN A 238 27.00 17.70 -5.31
C ASN A 238 26.20 17.85 -6.61
N GLY A 239 25.09 18.60 -6.59
CA GLY A 239 24.18 18.78 -7.72
C GLY A 239 23.15 17.66 -7.90
N ASN A 240 23.16 16.63 -7.05
CA ASN A 240 22.12 15.59 -7.04
C ASN A 240 20.92 15.99 -6.17
N TRP A 241 19.76 15.41 -6.48
CA TRP A 241 18.57 15.53 -5.63
C TRP A 241 18.80 14.86 -4.27
N ASN A 242 18.36 15.53 -3.21
CA ASN A 242 18.46 15.03 -1.84
C ASN A 242 17.70 13.70 -1.72
N TYR A 243 16.53 13.60 -2.37
CA TYR A 243 15.77 12.35 -2.46
C TYR A 243 16.61 11.15 -2.96
N ASP A 244 17.32 11.32 -4.09
CA ASP A 244 18.10 10.25 -4.69
C ASP A 244 19.25 9.80 -3.76
N MET A 245 19.87 10.75 -3.05
CA MET A 245 20.89 10.46 -2.05
C MET A 245 20.34 9.73 -0.81
N LEU A 246 19.09 10.03 -0.44
CA LEU A 246 18.42 9.49 0.74
C LEU A 246 17.68 8.17 0.48
N LEU A 247 17.57 7.67 -0.75
CA LEU A 247 16.78 6.47 -1.09
C LEU A 247 17.01 5.27 -0.17
N LYS A 248 18.27 4.95 0.18
CA LYS A 248 18.60 3.84 1.08
C LYS A 248 18.07 4.10 2.50
N LYS A 249 18.24 5.33 2.98
CA LYS A 249 17.78 5.80 4.30
C LYS A 249 16.26 5.81 4.40
N ILE A 250 15.57 6.26 3.35
CA ILE A 250 14.11 6.25 3.26
C ILE A 250 13.57 4.81 3.31
N LYS A 251 14.16 3.89 2.52
CA LYS A 251 13.76 2.48 2.55
C LYS A 251 13.98 1.83 3.91
N ALA A 252 15.12 2.10 4.55
CA ALA A 252 15.41 1.60 5.90
C ALA A 252 14.44 2.16 6.94
N GLY A 253 14.00 3.41 6.78
CA GLY A 253 13.00 4.05 7.62
C GLY A 253 11.57 3.52 7.46
N GLN A 254 11.29 2.65 6.48
CA GLN A 254 9.96 2.10 6.21
C GLN A 254 8.87 3.19 6.16
N TYR A 255 9.13 4.27 5.41
CA TYR A 255 8.12 5.29 5.15
C TYR A 255 7.03 4.73 4.23
N GLU A 256 5.78 5.05 4.53
CA GLU A 256 4.65 4.78 3.62
C GLU A 256 4.50 5.92 2.62
N TYR A 257 4.75 7.16 3.06
CA TYR A 257 4.66 8.35 2.20
C TYR A 257 5.92 9.21 2.32
N VAL A 258 6.37 9.74 1.18
CA VAL A 258 7.44 10.72 1.08
C VAL A 258 6.92 11.92 0.30
N VAL A 259 6.85 13.07 0.96
CA VAL A 259 6.51 14.35 0.33
C VAL A 259 7.80 15.07 -0.01
N ARG A 260 7.94 15.53 -1.25
CA ARG A 260 9.12 16.27 -1.73
C ARG A 260 8.76 17.73 -1.95
N ASP A 261 9.40 18.63 -1.20
CA ASP A 261 9.36 20.07 -1.47
C ASP A 261 10.40 20.40 -2.53
N LEU A 262 9.95 20.51 -3.79
CA LEU A 262 10.83 20.81 -4.92
C LEU A 262 11.11 22.31 -5.04
N GLY A 263 10.41 23.20 -4.33
CA GLY A 263 10.57 24.64 -4.50
C GLY A 263 9.90 25.20 -5.76
N VAL A 264 10.59 26.06 -6.52
CA VAL A 264 10.01 26.75 -7.70
C VAL A 264 10.17 25.89 -8.94
N LEU A 265 9.11 25.75 -9.74
CA LEU A 265 9.07 24.93 -10.93
C LEU A 265 10.08 25.40 -11.99
N ASP A 266 10.88 24.45 -12.47
CA ASP A 266 11.73 24.57 -13.65
C ASP A 266 11.72 23.23 -14.42
N SER A 267 12.48 23.15 -15.51
CA SER A 267 12.51 21.97 -16.37
C SER A 267 13.06 20.73 -15.66
N ALA A 268 13.94 20.87 -14.66
CA ALA A 268 14.49 19.75 -13.91
C ALA A 268 13.47 19.25 -12.89
N ARG A 269 12.79 20.17 -12.19
CA ARG A 269 11.75 19.85 -11.21
C ARG A 269 10.51 19.27 -11.85
N LYS A 270 10.15 19.72 -13.05
CA LYS A 270 9.07 19.12 -13.83
C LYS A 270 9.32 17.62 -14.09
N LYS A 271 10.57 17.22 -14.39
CA LYS A 271 10.93 15.79 -14.54
C LYS A 271 10.75 15.02 -13.23
N GLU A 272 11.14 15.62 -12.11
CA GLU A 272 10.94 15.01 -10.78
C GLU A 272 9.46 14.88 -10.42
N MET A 273 8.61 15.81 -10.84
CA MET A 273 7.16 15.70 -10.66
C MET A 273 6.57 14.50 -11.42
N TYR A 274 7.00 14.26 -12.66
CA TYR A 274 6.58 13.06 -13.41
C TYR A 274 7.10 11.73 -12.83
N ARG A 275 8.16 11.76 -12.00
CA ARG A 275 8.68 10.58 -11.31
C ARG A 275 7.86 10.23 -10.06
N ALA A 276 6.99 11.13 -9.59
CA ALA A 276 6.19 10.93 -8.39
C ALA A 276 4.88 10.21 -8.70
N ASP A 277 4.31 9.52 -7.70
CA ASP A 277 3.01 8.84 -7.82
C ASP A 277 1.86 9.85 -7.98
N ILE A 278 1.98 11.01 -7.32
CA ILE A 278 1.12 12.16 -7.51
C ILE A 278 1.95 13.45 -7.33
N ALA A 279 1.59 14.50 -8.07
CA ALA A 279 2.32 15.75 -8.03
C ALA A 279 1.37 16.96 -8.07
N PHE A 280 1.74 17.99 -7.31
CA PHE A 280 0.96 19.21 -7.15
C PHE A 280 1.76 20.44 -7.55
N ILE A 281 1.14 21.32 -8.34
CA ILE A 281 1.64 22.67 -8.60
C ILE A 281 0.91 23.64 -7.68
N VAL A 282 1.66 24.37 -6.87
CA VAL A 282 1.14 25.45 -6.02
C VAL A 282 1.21 26.75 -6.81
N ALA A 283 0.09 27.45 -6.88
CA ALA A 283 -0.07 28.65 -7.67
C ALA A 283 -0.88 29.71 -6.90
N SER A 284 -0.84 30.97 -7.34
CA SER A 284 -1.61 32.06 -6.73
C SER A 284 -2.84 32.38 -7.57
N ALA A 285 -4.02 32.41 -6.94
CA ALA A 285 -5.24 32.88 -7.58
C ALA A 285 -5.28 34.42 -7.72
N ALA A 286 -4.39 35.16 -7.06
CA ALA A 286 -4.35 36.61 -7.15
C ALA A 286 -4.04 37.10 -8.58
N LYS A 287 -4.87 38.01 -9.10
CA LYS A 287 -4.85 38.50 -10.49
C LYS A 287 -3.48 39.00 -10.96
N TRP A 288 -2.75 39.70 -10.09
CA TRP A 288 -1.42 40.22 -10.44
C TRP A 288 -0.36 39.13 -10.63
N ARG A 289 -0.62 37.88 -10.22
CA ARG A 289 0.28 36.73 -10.38
C ARG A 289 -0.13 35.77 -11.49
N TRP A 290 -1.21 36.02 -12.22
CA TRP A 290 -1.68 35.11 -13.27
C TRP A 290 -0.66 34.88 -14.39
N HIS A 291 0.23 35.85 -14.62
CA HIS A 291 1.35 35.71 -15.57
C HIS A 291 2.37 34.61 -15.19
N GLU A 292 2.34 34.12 -13.95
CA GLU A 292 3.17 33.01 -13.48
C GLU A 292 2.58 31.63 -13.87
N ILE A 293 1.34 31.62 -14.36
CA ILE A 293 0.50 30.44 -14.56
C ILE A 293 0.16 30.29 -16.04
N ILE A 294 -0.45 31.33 -16.61
CA ILE A 294 -0.89 31.36 -18.01
C ILE A 294 0.32 31.06 -18.91
N ASP A 295 0.16 30.06 -19.79
CA ASP A 295 1.17 29.57 -20.74
C ASP A 295 2.45 28.98 -20.13
N ARG A 296 2.50 28.74 -18.81
CA ARG A 296 3.71 28.25 -18.11
C ARG A 296 3.55 26.89 -17.42
N ILE A 297 2.32 26.41 -17.29
CA ILE A 297 2.02 25.18 -16.54
C ILE A 297 1.54 24.08 -17.47
N ASP A 298 1.94 22.85 -17.15
CA ASP A 298 1.41 21.65 -17.79
C ASP A 298 0.07 21.24 -17.16
N PHE A 299 -0.90 20.86 -17.99
CA PHE A 299 -2.24 20.47 -17.56
C PHE A 299 -2.30 19.09 -16.89
N ASP A 300 -1.20 18.33 -16.93
CA ASP A 300 -1.09 16.99 -16.36
C ASP A 300 -1.05 16.97 -14.82
N PHE A 301 -0.77 18.09 -14.17
CA PHE A 301 -0.60 18.16 -12.70
C PHE A 301 -1.79 18.83 -12.01
N ASP A 302 -2.15 18.32 -10.83
CA ASP A 302 -3.16 18.96 -9.99
C ASP A 302 -2.64 20.30 -9.45
N ILE A 303 -3.46 21.35 -9.56
CA ILE A 303 -3.08 22.70 -9.13
C ILE A 303 -3.77 23.05 -7.81
N ILE A 304 -2.99 23.56 -6.87
CA ILE A 304 -3.44 24.01 -5.57
C ILE A 304 -3.26 25.53 -5.49
N PHE A 305 -4.29 26.23 -5.02
CA PHE A 305 -4.30 27.67 -4.83
C PHE A 305 -4.43 28.02 -3.35
N PRO A 306 -3.31 28.20 -2.62
CA PRO A 306 -3.34 28.66 -1.24
C PRO A 306 -3.93 30.06 -1.14
N LEU A 307 -4.60 30.33 -0.01
CA LEU A 307 -5.14 31.64 0.33
C LEU A 307 -6.18 32.15 -0.68
N ALA A 308 -6.88 31.23 -1.35
CA ALA A 308 -7.86 31.55 -2.38
C ALA A 308 -9.27 31.15 -1.93
N LEU A 309 -10.27 31.87 -2.42
CA LEU A 309 -11.64 31.40 -2.43
C LEU A 309 -11.89 30.55 -3.68
N GLN A 310 -12.90 29.69 -3.62
CA GLN A 310 -13.28 28.87 -4.77
C GLN A 310 -13.66 29.74 -5.99
N SER A 311 -14.27 30.91 -5.77
CA SER A 311 -14.58 31.88 -6.82
C SER A 311 -13.35 32.42 -7.54
N ASP A 312 -12.25 32.66 -6.81
CA ASP A 312 -11.00 33.16 -7.40
C ASP A 312 -10.36 32.08 -8.28
N VAL A 313 -10.46 30.82 -7.84
CA VAL A 313 -9.98 29.66 -8.60
C VAL A 313 -10.80 29.43 -9.85
N GLU A 314 -12.13 29.56 -9.78
CA GLU A 314 -13.01 29.47 -10.96
C GLU A 314 -12.67 30.55 -11.99
N GLU A 315 -12.39 31.78 -11.55
CA GLU A 315 -12.03 32.88 -12.43
C GLU A 315 -10.71 32.60 -13.17
N ILE A 316 -9.63 32.26 -12.46
CA ILE A 316 -8.35 31.95 -13.12
C ILE A 316 -8.44 30.68 -13.98
N SER A 317 -9.23 29.68 -13.56
CA SER A 317 -9.46 28.45 -14.31
C SER A 317 -10.06 28.75 -15.69
N PHE A 318 -10.99 29.70 -15.75
CA PHE A 318 -11.58 30.16 -17.01
C PHE A 318 -10.54 30.80 -17.93
N TYR A 319 -9.69 31.69 -17.42
CA TYR A 319 -8.71 32.42 -18.24
C TYR A 319 -7.49 31.59 -18.63
N ALA A 320 -7.00 30.72 -17.75
CA ALA A 320 -5.81 29.92 -17.97
C ALA A 320 -6.12 28.54 -18.59
N GLY A 321 -7.39 28.15 -18.70
CA GLY A 321 -7.79 26.83 -19.19
C GLY A 321 -7.36 25.69 -18.27
N ILE A 322 -7.12 25.98 -17.00
CA ILE A 322 -6.67 25.02 -15.97
C ILE A 322 -7.81 24.67 -15.03
N LYS A 323 -7.65 23.60 -14.25
CA LYS A 323 -8.45 23.33 -13.06
C LYS A 323 -7.54 23.34 -11.85
N GLY A 324 -8.07 23.78 -10.71
CA GLY A 324 -7.37 23.62 -9.45
C GLY A 324 -8.29 23.72 -8.25
N THR A 325 -7.67 23.61 -7.09
CA THR A 325 -8.35 23.50 -5.80
C THR A 325 -7.92 24.63 -4.89
N ALA A 326 -8.89 25.40 -4.38
CA ALA A 326 -8.62 26.44 -3.39
C ALA A 326 -8.27 25.83 -2.03
N LEU A 327 -7.23 26.35 -1.35
CA LEU A 327 -7.00 26.11 0.07
C LEU A 327 -7.31 27.37 0.87
N SER A 328 -8.06 27.19 1.95
CA SER A 328 -8.38 28.28 2.87
C SER A 328 -7.12 28.78 3.60
N TYR A 329 -7.18 30.02 4.08
CA TYR A 329 -6.12 30.59 4.90
C TYR A 329 -5.86 29.73 6.13
N CYS A 330 -4.63 29.21 6.23
CA CYS A 330 -4.14 28.44 7.34
C CYS A 330 -2.65 28.80 7.50
N PRO A 331 -2.27 29.55 8.53
CA PRO A 331 -0.88 29.99 8.72
C PRO A 331 0.01 28.91 9.34
N ASN A 332 -0.59 27.94 10.03
CA ASN A 332 0.12 26.82 10.63
C ASN A 332 -0.01 25.58 9.73
N PRO A 333 1.05 25.15 9.02
CA PRO A 333 0.93 24.02 8.10
C PRO A 333 0.58 22.70 8.81
N PHE A 334 0.75 22.62 10.13
CA PHE A 334 0.44 21.42 10.92
C PHE A 334 -1.01 21.38 11.43
N ALA A 335 -1.82 22.39 11.12
CA ALA A 335 -3.21 22.45 11.55
C ALA A 335 -4.14 21.68 10.57
N ARG A 336 -5.43 21.57 10.93
CA ARG A 336 -6.40 20.62 10.31
C ARG A 336 -7.40 21.27 9.37
N GLU A 337 -7.33 22.58 9.17
CA GLU A 337 -8.34 23.39 8.48
C GLU A 337 -8.56 22.92 7.04
N ASN A 338 -7.51 22.42 6.39
CA ASN A 338 -7.55 21.95 5.00
C ASN A 338 -7.63 20.41 4.86
N ASP A 339 -7.79 19.64 5.96
CA ASP A 339 -7.74 18.16 5.94
C ASP A 339 -8.79 17.55 5.00
N PHE A 340 -9.99 18.10 4.96
CA PHE A 340 -11.05 17.63 4.06
C PHE A 340 -10.68 17.79 2.58
N ILE A 341 -9.90 18.83 2.26
CA ILE A 341 -9.43 19.08 0.90
C ILE A 341 -8.29 18.11 0.55
N PHE A 342 -7.33 17.93 1.46
CA PHE A 342 -6.25 16.95 1.28
C PHE A 342 -6.78 15.52 1.15
N LEU A 343 -7.83 15.15 1.88
CA LEU A 343 -8.49 13.85 1.72
C LEU A 343 -9.01 13.62 0.30
N LYS A 344 -9.53 14.66 -0.37
CA LYS A 344 -9.99 14.58 -1.76
C LYS A 344 -8.82 14.52 -2.73
N LEU A 345 -7.84 15.42 -2.57
CA LEU A 345 -6.68 15.51 -3.46
C LEU A 345 -5.82 14.25 -3.43
N LEU A 346 -5.66 13.64 -2.25
CA LEU A 346 -4.83 12.46 -2.05
C LEU A 346 -5.65 11.16 -2.16
N ALA A 347 -6.96 11.22 -2.40
CA ALA A 347 -7.80 10.02 -2.55
C ALA A 347 -7.24 8.96 -3.53
N PRO A 348 -6.57 9.31 -4.64
CA PRO A 348 -5.96 8.31 -5.53
C PRO A 348 -4.83 7.49 -4.91
N VAL A 349 -4.11 8.08 -3.96
CA VAL A 349 -2.92 7.47 -3.32
C VAL A 349 -3.16 7.06 -1.87
N LEU A 350 -4.28 7.49 -1.28
CA LEU A 350 -4.72 7.04 0.03
C LEU A 350 -5.32 5.63 -0.04
N PRO A 351 -5.30 4.88 1.07
CA PRO A 351 -5.83 3.54 1.05
C PRO A 351 -7.34 3.53 0.76
N SER A 352 -7.76 2.77 -0.25
CA SER A 352 -9.16 2.75 -0.68
C SER A 352 -10.00 2.02 0.38
N ARG A 353 -10.98 2.71 0.98
CA ARG A 353 -11.99 2.08 1.86
C ARG A 353 -13.22 1.73 1.05
N LYS A 354 -13.26 0.54 0.44
CA LYS A 354 -14.51 0.04 -0.16
C LYS A 354 -15.52 -0.29 0.95
N LYS A 355 -16.52 0.57 1.16
CA LYS A 355 -17.74 0.19 1.89
C LYS A 355 -18.50 -0.83 1.04
N LYS A 356 -18.62 -2.08 1.52
CA LYS A 356 -19.61 -3.01 0.97
C LYS A 356 -21.00 -2.36 1.09
N LYS A 357 -21.67 -2.13 -0.04
CA LYS A 357 -23.11 -1.88 -0.05
C LYS A 357 -23.77 -3.11 0.57
N SER A 358 -24.49 -2.91 1.67
CA SER A 358 -25.40 -3.93 2.21
C SER A 358 -26.45 -4.24 1.14
N LEU A 359 -26.43 -5.45 0.59
CA LEU A 359 -27.45 -5.99 -0.31
C LEU A 359 -28.61 -6.61 0.48
N PHE A 360 -28.97 -6.05 1.64
CA PHE A 360 -30.20 -6.41 2.35
C PHE A 360 -31.23 -5.29 2.21
N GLY A 361 -31.86 -5.27 1.04
CA GLY A 361 -33.21 -4.75 0.85
C GLY A 361 -34.13 -5.93 0.56
N ILE A 362 -34.34 -6.80 1.55
CA ILE A 362 -35.41 -7.80 1.50
C ILE A 362 -36.65 -7.09 2.05
N SER A 363 -37.62 -6.92 1.16
CA SER A 363 -39.04 -6.76 1.49
C SER A 363 -39.49 -7.99 2.26
N LEU A 364 -40.05 -7.81 3.46
CA LEU A 364 -40.98 -8.77 4.06
C LEU A 364 -41.88 -8.04 5.08
N PHE A 365 -43.14 -7.87 4.67
CA PHE A 365 -44.39 -7.52 5.37
C PHE A 365 -44.49 -6.20 6.14
#